data_AF-M0EQY5-F1
#
_entry.id   AF-M0EQY5-F1
#
_cell.length_a   1.000
_cell.length_b   1.000
_cell.length_c   1.000
_cell.angle_alpha   90.00
_cell.angle_beta   90.00
_cell.angle_gamma   90.00
#
_symmetry.space_group_name_H-M   'P 1'
#
loop_
_entity.id
_entity.type
_entity.pdbx_description
1 polymer ?
#
loop_
_entity_poly.entity_id
_entity_poly.type
_entity_poly.pdbx_seq_one_letter_code
_entity_poly.pdbx_strand_id
1 'polypeptide(L)'
;MTRHQKRLSVPNSWPVERKTNTFTVKAGAGPHGEAGVPLVVLLRDVLGYVDSTKEARYALNNDSILVNGDAVSDEQRPIGMFDILAFPERGEYFRVFPDEGGRLALTSVDEDAAGSRLGKITNKSVVPGGVVQLTLHDGTNVRVDDDADYDTNDSIVVDNETKEIVAHFEYEEGALVTAVAGQHAGHIGEIDDIDVTLGSGDNTVTVASDDGGYETVEEYVVVIDENFTDDDADEAGDSDE
;
A
#
# COMPACT_ATOMS: atom_id res chain seq x y z
N MET A 1 -1.29 -17.52 20.15
CA MET A 1 -1.96 -16.72 19.10
C MET A 1 -3.20 -17.46 18.61
N THR A 2 -4.29 -16.74 18.35
CA THR A 2 -5.52 -17.32 17.81
C THR A 2 -5.37 -17.60 16.31
N ARG A 3 -5.85 -18.77 15.87
CA ARG A 3 -5.79 -19.18 14.44
C ARG A 3 -7.03 -18.77 13.63
N HIS A 4 -7.98 -18.08 14.27
CA HIS A 4 -9.28 -17.77 13.69
C HIS A 4 -9.59 -16.29 13.89
N GLN A 5 -10.16 -15.66 12.87
CA GLN A 5 -10.64 -14.28 12.90
C GLN A 5 -12.15 -14.27 12.68
N LYS A 6 -12.90 -13.60 13.57
CA LYS A 6 -14.32 -13.35 13.31
C LYS A 6 -14.44 -12.24 12.27
N ARG A 7 -15.40 -12.37 11.35
CA ARG A 7 -15.61 -11.34 10.32
C ARG A 7 -16.10 -10.02 10.93
N LEU A 8 -16.78 -10.09 12.06
CA LEU A 8 -17.16 -8.89 12.84
C LEU A 8 -15.96 -8.12 13.42
N SER A 9 -14.81 -8.76 13.63
CA SER A 9 -13.63 -8.16 14.26
C SER A 9 -12.51 -7.81 13.28
N VAL A 10 -12.76 -7.85 11.96
CA VAL A 10 -11.77 -7.41 10.96
C VAL A 10 -11.47 -5.91 11.11
N PRO A 11 -10.31 -5.41 10.65
CA PRO A 11 -10.08 -3.97 10.51
C PRO A 11 -11.13 -3.29 9.62
N ASN A 12 -11.39 -2.00 9.84
CA ASN A 12 -12.31 -1.24 8.98
C ASN A 12 -11.76 -1.03 7.56
N SER A 13 -10.43 -1.08 7.42
CA SER A 13 -9.74 -0.96 6.14
C SER A 13 -10.00 -2.13 5.19
N TRP A 14 -10.47 -3.28 5.68
CA TRP A 14 -10.71 -4.42 4.80
C TRP A 14 -11.98 -4.19 3.98
N PRO A 15 -11.93 -4.38 2.64
CA PRO A 15 -13.09 -4.28 1.75
C PRO A 15 -14.00 -5.51 1.87
N VAL A 16 -14.52 -5.80 3.07
CA VAL A 16 -15.39 -6.96 3.32
C VAL A 16 -16.64 -6.60 4.11
N GLU A 17 -17.75 -7.22 3.70
CA GLU A 17 -18.98 -7.16 4.47
C GLU A 17 -18.89 -7.97 5.78
N ARG A 18 -19.17 -7.35 6.92
CA ARG A 18 -18.99 -7.99 8.24
C ARG A 18 -20.06 -9.01 8.62
N LYS A 19 -21.26 -8.89 8.03
CA LYS A 19 -22.47 -9.62 8.47
C LYS A 19 -22.85 -10.80 7.57
N THR A 20 -22.03 -11.14 6.60
CA THR A 20 -22.31 -12.20 5.61
C THR A 20 -21.91 -13.58 6.14
N ASN A 21 -20.80 -13.67 6.89
CA ASN A 21 -20.27 -14.91 7.45
C ASN A 21 -19.72 -14.71 8.87
N THR A 22 -19.67 -15.77 9.68
CA THR A 22 -19.15 -15.69 11.06
C THR A 22 -17.63 -15.47 11.11
N PHE A 23 -16.90 -16.16 10.22
CA PHE A 23 -15.44 -16.19 10.22
C PHE A 23 -14.89 -15.64 8.91
N THR A 24 -13.66 -15.15 8.97
CA THR A 24 -12.83 -14.84 7.80
C THR A 24 -11.43 -15.44 7.98
N VAL A 25 -10.65 -15.39 6.92
CA VAL A 25 -9.24 -15.75 6.94
C VAL A 25 -8.48 -14.68 7.72
N LYS A 26 -7.63 -15.10 8.66
CA LYS A 26 -6.78 -14.17 9.42
C LYS A 26 -5.57 -13.83 8.56
N ALA A 27 -5.16 -12.56 8.54
CA ALA A 27 -3.89 -12.15 7.97
C ALA A 27 -2.73 -12.88 8.67
N GLY A 28 -1.83 -13.46 7.86
CA GLY A 28 -0.62 -14.12 8.34
C GLY A 28 0.41 -13.11 8.87
N ALA A 29 1.53 -13.63 9.37
CA ALA A 29 2.71 -12.79 9.56
C ALA A 29 3.29 -12.46 8.18
N GLY A 30 3.58 -11.19 7.92
CA GLY A 30 4.09 -10.74 6.62
C GLY A 30 4.19 -9.22 6.56
N PRO A 31 4.43 -8.68 5.35
CA PRO A 31 4.68 -7.25 5.08
C PRO A 31 3.83 -6.28 5.88
N HIS A 32 2.50 -6.44 5.79
CA HIS A 32 1.53 -5.50 6.37
C HIS A 32 0.84 -6.01 7.64
N GLY A 33 1.35 -7.10 8.23
CA GLY A 33 0.88 -7.65 9.51
C GLY A 33 -0.65 -7.84 9.59
N GLU A 34 -1.24 -7.44 10.73
CA GLU A 34 -2.69 -7.57 10.96
C GLU A 34 -3.53 -6.48 10.26
N ALA A 35 -2.90 -5.40 9.79
CA ALA A 35 -3.56 -4.32 9.06
C ALA A 35 -3.84 -4.72 7.60
N GLY A 36 -2.94 -5.51 7.01
CA GLY A 36 -3.07 -6.01 5.64
C GLY A 36 -4.26 -6.96 5.45
N VAL A 37 -4.79 -6.96 4.23
CA VAL A 37 -5.88 -7.82 3.77
C VAL A 37 -5.28 -9.14 3.27
N PRO A 38 -5.75 -10.31 3.73
CA PRO A 38 -5.29 -11.59 3.21
C PRO A 38 -5.54 -11.68 1.71
N LEU A 39 -4.57 -12.15 0.95
CA LEU A 39 -4.67 -12.28 -0.51
C LEU A 39 -5.97 -13.00 -0.96
N VAL A 40 -6.37 -14.08 -0.27
CA VAL A 40 -7.62 -14.79 -0.58
C VAL A 40 -8.89 -13.93 -0.45
N VAL A 41 -8.89 -12.93 0.43
CA VAL A 41 -10.02 -12.01 0.57
C VAL A 41 -10.11 -11.10 -0.65
N LEU A 42 -8.99 -10.59 -1.16
CA LEU A 42 -8.98 -9.79 -2.39
C LEU A 42 -9.44 -10.63 -3.59
N LEU A 43 -8.93 -11.85 -3.73
CA LEU A 43 -9.29 -12.72 -4.85
C LEU A 43 -10.77 -13.15 -4.85
N ARG A 44 -11.33 -13.42 -3.67
CA ARG A 44 -12.70 -13.94 -3.54
C ARG A 44 -13.75 -12.85 -3.34
N ASP A 45 -13.55 -12.00 -2.34
CA ASP A 45 -14.58 -11.06 -1.88
C ASP A 45 -14.55 -9.74 -2.67
N VAL A 46 -13.41 -9.38 -3.29
CA VAL A 46 -13.27 -8.14 -4.09
C VAL A 46 -13.30 -8.44 -5.58
N LEU A 47 -12.36 -9.23 -6.09
CA LEU A 47 -12.22 -9.52 -7.52
C LEU A 47 -13.17 -10.60 -8.03
N GLY A 48 -13.62 -11.51 -7.15
CA GLY A 48 -14.50 -12.62 -7.52
C GLY A 48 -13.86 -13.66 -8.45
N TYR A 49 -12.53 -13.75 -8.50
CA TYR A 49 -11.81 -14.67 -9.39
C TYR A 49 -11.82 -16.12 -8.88
N VAL A 50 -12.13 -16.30 -7.60
CA VAL A 50 -12.21 -17.61 -6.95
C VAL A 50 -13.40 -17.63 -6.01
N ASP A 51 -14.07 -18.78 -5.89
CA ASP A 51 -15.19 -18.94 -4.96
C ASP A 51 -14.72 -19.48 -3.59
N SER A 52 -13.58 -20.17 -3.58
CA SER A 52 -13.08 -20.90 -2.41
C SER A 52 -11.59 -20.73 -2.17
N THR A 53 -11.17 -20.93 -0.91
CA THR A 53 -9.74 -20.96 -0.55
C THR A 53 -8.96 -22.06 -1.28
N LYS A 54 -9.62 -23.15 -1.71
CA LYS A 54 -8.97 -24.22 -2.46
C LYS A 54 -8.59 -23.77 -3.87
N GLU A 55 -9.44 -23.00 -4.52
CA GLU A 55 -9.17 -22.42 -5.85
C GLU A 55 -8.11 -21.34 -5.74
N ALA A 56 -8.18 -20.47 -4.72
CA ALA A 56 -7.13 -19.50 -4.45
C ALA A 56 -5.76 -20.18 -4.32
N ARG A 57 -5.66 -21.24 -3.51
CA ARG A 57 -4.42 -21.99 -3.35
C ARG A 57 -3.99 -22.71 -4.63
N TYR A 58 -4.94 -23.17 -5.45
CA TYR A 58 -4.62 -23.77 -6.74
C TYR A 58 -3.97 -22.75 -7.68
N ALA A 59 -4.54 -21.55 -7.80
CA ALA A 59 -3.98 -20.47 -8.61
C ALA A 59 -2.59 -20.03 -8.12
N LEU A 60 -2.43 -19.88 -6.79
CA LEU A 60 -1.15 -19.50 -6.17
C LEU A 60 -0.04 -20.54 -6.38
N ASN A 61 -0.36 -21.83 -6.34
CA ASN A 61 0.63 -22.89 -6.59
C ASN A 61 1.02 -23.04 -8.06
N ASN A 62 0.27 -22.43 -8.97
CA ASN A 62 0.56 -22.38 -10.40
C ASN A 62 1.31 -21.10 -10.79
N ASP A 63 1.71 -20.27 -9.82
CA ASP A 63 2.40 -18.99 -10.03
C ASP A 63 1.61 -18.02 -10.94
N SER A 64 0.27 -18.18 -11.04
CA SER A 64 -0.60 -17.34 -11.87
C SER A 64 -0.84 -15.93 -11.28
N ILE A 65 -0.35 -15.67 -10.07
CA ILE A 65 -0.55 -14.42 -9.32
C ILE A 65 0.80 -13.99 -8.75
N LEU A 66 1.23 -12.78 -9.10
CA LEU A 66 2.44 -12.17 -8.57
C LEU A 66 2.05 -11.02 -7.64
N VAL A 67 2.75 -10.93 -6.52
CA VAL A 67 2.64 -9.80 -5.59
C VAL A 67 3.97 -9.10 -5.59
N ASN A 68 4.00 -7.82 -5.99
CA ASN A 68 5.24 -7.02 -6.01
C ASN A 68 6.37 -7.68 -6.84
N GLY A 69 6.00 -8.34 -7.95
CA GLY A 69 6.89 -9.11 -8.84
C GLY A 69 7.17 -10.55 -8.39
N ASP A 70 6.86 -10.92 -7.15
CA ASP A 70 7.20 -12.23 -6.59
C ASP A 70 5.98 -13.19 -6.63
N ALA A 71 6.20 -14.43 -7.06
CA ALA A 71 5.18 -15.47 -6.96
C ALA A 71 4.90 -15.82 -5.49
N VAL A 72 3.62 -15.90 -5.12
CA VAL A 72 3.17 -16.12 -3.74
C VAL A 72 2.41 -17.43 -3.64
N SER A 73 2.76 -18.25 -2.65
CA SER A 73 2.08 -19.52 -2.37
C SER A 73 1.13 -19.47 -1.16
N ASP A 74 1.29 -18.49 -0.27
CA ASP A 74 0.45 -18.36 0.94
C ASP A 74 -0.77 -17.47 0.70
N GLU A 75 -1.95 -18.07 0.75
CA GLU A 75 -3.22 -17.36 0.60
C GLU A 75 -3.54 -16.38 1.74
N GLN A 76 -2.85 -16.51 2.88
CA GLN A 76 -3.00 -15.65 4.05
C GLN A 76 -2.03 -14.45 4.04
N ARG A 77 -1.17 -14.33 3.02
CA ARG A 77 -0.20 -13.24 2.92
C ARG A 77 -0.94 -11.89 3.07
N PRO A 78 -0.54 -11.05 4.03
CA PRO A 78 -1.15 -9.73 4.20
C PRO A 78 -0.68 -8.82 3.06
N ILE A 79 -1.65 -8.39 2.25
CA ILE A 79 -1.49 -7.40 1.20
C ILE A 79 -1.92 -6.05 1.79
N GLY A 80 -1.12 -5.02 1.57
CA GLY A 80 -1.40 -3.69 2.10
C GLY A 80 -1.20 -2.62 1.04
N MET A 81 -1.08 -1.39 1.52
CA MET A 81 -1.01 -0.22 0.65
C MET A 81 0.20 -0.27 -0.28
N PHE A 82 0.02 0.26 -1.49
CA PHE A 82 1.02 0.31 -2.57
C PHE A 82 1.51 -1.05 -3.08
N ASP A 83 1.02 -2.17 -2.54
CA ASP A 83 1.29 -3.47 -3.13
C ASP A 83 0.67 -3.56 -4.53
N ILE A 84 1.40 -4.19 -5.43
CA ILE A 84 0.97 -4.50 -6.80
C ILE A 84 0.55 -5.97 -6.85
N LEU A 85 -0.68 -6.22 -7.31
CA LEU A 85 -1.17 -7.54 -7.68
C LEU A 85 -1.17 -7.66 -9.21
N ALA A 86 -0.36 -8.56 -9.72
CA ALA A 86 -0.28 -8.84 -11.15
C ALA A 86 -0.86 -10.21 -11.47
N PHE A 87 -1.64 -10.28 -12.56
CA PHE A 87 -2.20 -11.49 -13.14
C PHE A 87 -1.70 -11.63 -14.59
N PRO A 88 -0.45 -12.11 -14.79
CA PRO A 88 0.20 -12.09 -16.12
C PRO A 88 -0.59 -12.84 -17.20
N GLU A 89 -1.26 -13.94 -16.84
CA GLU A 89 -2.10 -14.72 -17.78
C GLU A 89 -3.30 -13.93 -18.31
N ARG A 90 -3.72 -12.89 -17.58
CA ARG A 90 -4.86 -12.03 -17.91
C ARG A 90 -4.44 -10.66 -18.44
N GLY A 91 -3.17 -10.28 -18.26
CA GLY A 91 -2.70 -8.92 -18.55
C GLY A 91 -3.35 -7.87 -17.66
N GLU A 92 -3.73 -8.25 -16.43
CA GLU A 92 -4.38 -7.35 -15.47
C GLU A 92 -3.43 -7.06 -14.31
N TYR A 93 -3.30 -5.79 -13.94
CA TYR A 93 -2.44 -5.33 -12.88
C TYR A 93 -3.21 -4.34 -12.00
N PHE A 94 -3.10 -4.51 -10.68
CA PHE A 94 -3.81 -3.70 -9.71
C PHE A 94 -2.85 -3.18 -8.66
N ARG A 95 -3.00 -1.89 -8.31
CA ARG A 95 -2.34 -1.27 -7.16
C ARG A 95 -3.32 -1.16 -6.01
N VAL A 96 -2.86 -1.49 -4.81
CA VAL A 96 -3.67 -1.33 -3.60
C VAL A 96 -3.55 0.11 -3.10
N PHE A 97 -4.66 0.83 -3.04
CA PHE A 97 -4.70 2.23 -2.62
C PHE A 97 -5.86 2.47 -1.65
N PRO A 98 -5.77 3.41 -0.69
CA PRO A 98 -6.89 3.74 0.18
C PRO A 98 -7.96 4.53 -0.59
N ASP A 99 -9.19 4.05 -0.54
CA ASP A 99 -10.38 4.76 -1.00
C ASP A 99 -10.88 5.74 0.08
N GLU A 100 -11.76 6.66 -0.31
CA GLU A 100 -12.41 7.59 0.59
C GLU A 100 -13.13 6.85 1.73
N GLY A 101 -12.73 7.16 2.97
CA GLY A 101 -13.21 6.45 4.17
C GLY A 101 -12.30 5.29 4.62
N GLY A 102 -11.12 5.17 4.02
CA GLY A 102 -10.00 4.37 4.53
C GLY A 102 -10.10 2.87 4.27
N ARG A 103 -10.95 2.46 3.34
CA ARG A 103 -10.99 1.07 2.86
C ARG A 103 -9.93 0.89 1.80
N LEU A 104 -9.26 -0.26 1.79
CA LEU A 104 -8.34 -0.60 0.71
C LEU A 104 -9.15 -0.97 -0.54
N ALA A 105 -8.86 -0.27 -1.62
CA ALA A 105 -9.37 -0.53 -2.95
C ALA A 105 -8.25 -1.01 -3.88
N LEU A 106 -8.65 -1.53 -5.03
CA LEU A 106 -7.75 -1.98 -6.10
C LEU A 106 -7.96 -1.05 -7.29
N THR A 107 -6.94 -0.24 -7.58
CA THR A 107 -6.91 0.63 -8.76
C THR A 107 -6.21 -0.10 -9.89
N SER A 108 -6.82 -0.14 -11.07
CA SER A 108 -6.19 -0.75 -12.26
C SER A 108 -4.97 0.09 -12.67
N VAL A 109 -3.88 -0.57 -13.05
CA VAL A 109 -2.67 0.08 -13.56
C VAL A 109 -2.16 -0.66 -14.80
N ASP A 110 -1.38 0.04 -15.63
CA ASP A 110 -0.71 -0.58 -16.76
C ASP A 110 0.47 -1.45 -16.32
N GLU A 111 0.91 -2.33 -17.22
CA GLU A 111 2.05 -3.25 -17.00
C GLU A 111 3.33 -2.48 -16.63
N ASP A 112 3.61 -1.37 -17.30
CA ASP A 112 4.79 -0.54 -17.04
C ASP A 112 4.75 0.05 -15.62
N ALA A 113 3.58 0.57 -15.19
CA ALA A 113 3.37 1.10 -13.85
C ALA A 113 3.39 0.02 -12.76
N ALA A 114 3.05 -1.23 -13.12
CA ALA A 114 3.13 -2.39 -12.24
C ALA A 114 4.56 -2.93 -12.04
N GLY A 115 5.52 -2.51 -12.90
CA GLY A 115 6.93 -2.88 -12.79
C GLY A 115 7.62 -2.29 -11.55
N SER A 116 7.06 -1.22 -10.98
CA SER A 116 7.61 -0.58 -9.77
C SER A 116 6.51 -0.27 -8.76
N ARG A 117 6.92 0.00 -7.51
CA ARG A 117 5.97 0.38 -6.45
C ARG A 117 6.52 1.45 -5.54
N LEU A 118 5.62 2.24 -4.97
CA LEU A 118 5.94 3.25 -3.98
C LEU A 118 6.16 2.60 -2.61
N GLY A 119 7.17 3.08 -1.88
CA GLY A 119 7.44 2.69 -0.52
C GLY A 119 7.85 3.87 0.34
N LYS A 120 7.05 4.18 1.37
CA LYS A 120 7.45 5.10 2.45
C LYS A 120 8.59 4.50 3.27
N ILE A 121 9.64 5.29 3.52
CA ILE A 121 10.75 4.96 4.40
C ILE A 121 10.29 5.12 5.84
N THR A 122 10.29 4.03 6.60
CA THR A 122 9.89 4.01 8.01
C THR A 122 11.06 4.04 8.98
N ASN A 123 12.23 3.62 8.53
CA ASN A 123 13.43 3.60 9.34
C ASN A 123 14.69 3.60 8.48
N LYS A 124 15.69 4.37 8.89
CA LYS A 124 17.04 4.41 8.31
C LYS A 124 18.04 3.93 9.36
N SER A 125 18.82 2.91 9.04
CA SER A 125 19.79 2.34 9.99
C SER A 125 21.06 1.86 9.31
N VAL A 126 22.19 1.95 10.01
CA VAL A 126 23.46 1.42 9.53
C VAL A 126 23.59 -0.04 9.97
N VAL A 127 23.76 -0.95 9.01
CA VAL A 127 23.92 -2.39 9.25
C VAL A 127 25.40 -2.78 9.34
N PRO A 128 25.74 -3.95 9.92
CA PRO A 128 27.13 -4.42 9.97
C PRO A 128 27.77 -4.42 8.57
N GLY A 129 28.92 -3.76 8.46
CA GLY A 129 29.57 -3.48 7.17
C GLY A 129 29.57 -2.00 6.78
N GLY A 130 28.89 -1.13 7.55
CA GLY A 130 28.87 0.32 7.31
C GLY A 130 27.95 0.75 6.17
N VAL A 131 27.05 -0.15 5.74
CA VAL A 131 26.07 0.13 4.68
C VAL A 131 24.80 0.67 5.31
N VAL A 132 24.17 1.66 4.69
CA VAL A 132 22.88 2.20 5.11
C VAL A 132 21.77 1.32 4.58
N GLN A 133 20.81 0.99 5.44
CA GLN A 133 19.61 0.25 5.11
C GLN A 133 18.38 1.12 5.37
N LEU A 134 17.56 1.25 4.34
CA LEU A 134 16.23 1.83 4.38
C LEU A 134 15.22 0.70 4.55
N THR A 135 14.39 0.79 5.59
CA THR A 135 13.28 -0.13 5.83
C THR A 135 11.98 0.55 5.41
N LEU A 136 11.29 -0.06 4.46
CA LEU A 136 10.03 0.43 3.93
C LEU A 136 8.84 -0.07 4.75
N HIS A 137 7.69 0.58 4.57
CA HIS A 137 6.44 0.25 5.27
C HIS A 137 5.94 -1.19 5.02
N ASP A 138 6.26 -1.78 3.87
CA ASP A 138 5.96 -3.18 3.52
C ASP A 138 7.00 -4.17 4.09
N GLY A 139 7.95 -3.69 4.89
CA GLY A 139 9.02 -4.50 5.48
C GLY A 139 10.18 -4.82 4.51
N THR A 140 10.14 -4.31 3.28
CA THR A 140 11.26 -4.44 2.34
C THR A 140 12.46 -3.63 2.85
N ASN A 141 13.66 -4.18 2.65
CA ASN A 141 14.90 -3.52 3.02
C ASN A 141 15.70 -3.21 1.75
N VAL A 142 15.98 -1.92 1.53
CA VAL A 142 16.81 -1.42 0.43
C VAL A 142 18.15 -0.96 1.01
N ARG A 143 19.24 -1.34 0.35
CA ARG A 143 20.60 -0.93 0.77
C ARG A 143 21.09 0.17 -0.15
N VAL A 144 21.60 1.22 0.46
CA VAL A 144 22.12 2.40 -0.22
C VAL A 144 23.52 2.73 0.32
N ASP A 145 24.28 3.47 -0.48
CA ASP A 145 25.57 4.01 -0.03
C ASP A 145 25.36 5.06 1.07
N ASP A 146 26.39 5.28 1.89
CA ASP A 146 26.32 6.18 3.07
C ASP A 146 26.08 7.65 2.68
N ASP A 147 26.48 8.03 1.47
CA ASP A 147 26.35 9.39 0.94
C ASP A 147 24.97 9.65 0.30
N ALA A 148 24.01 8.73 0.42
CA ALA A 148 22.69 8.88 -0.17
C ALA A 148 21.74 9.71 0.72
N ASP A 149 21.23 10.81 0.14
CA ASP A 149 20.29 11.75 0.74
C ASP A 149 18.86 11.16 0.75
N TYR A 150 18.61 10.22 1.67
CA TYR A 150 17.26 9.70 1.96
C TYR A 150 16.94 9.88 3.43
N ASP A 151 15.77 10.42 3.75
CA ASP A 151 15.32 10.58 5.13
C ASP A 151 14.12 9.67 5.46
N THR A 152 13.77 9.63 6.74
CA THR A 152 12.56 8.90 7.16
C THR A 152 11.33 9.76 6.80
N ASN A 153 10.21 9.11 6.48
CA ASN A 153 8.99 9.69 5.91
C ASN A 153 9.03 10.03 4.42
N ASP A 154 10.21 10.11 3.81
CA ASP A 154 10.34 10.15 2.35
C ASP A 154 9.72 8.91 1.72
N SER A 155 9.33 9.06 0.46
CA SER A 155 8.79 7.96 -0.34
C SER A 155 9.70 7.68 -1.52
N ILE A 156 9.96 6.41 -1.77
CA ILE A 156 10.81 5.96 -2.88
C ILE A 156 10.04 5.01 -3.79
N VAL A 157 10.31 5.09 -5.09
CA VAL A 157 9.80 4.12 -6.06
C VAL A 157 10.86 3.05 -6.24
N VAL A 158 10.48 1.79 -6.01
CA VAL A 158 11.38 0.64 -6.08
C VAL A 158 10.94 -0.28 -7.21
N ASP A 159 11.91 -0.65 -8.05
CA ASP A 159 11.70 -1.65 -9.09
C ASP A 159 11.40 -3.02 -8.47
N ASN A 160 10.36 -3.70 -8.95
CA ASN A 160 9.91 -4.95 -8.36
C ASN A 160 10.89 -6.11 -8.61
N GLU A 161 11.69 -6.07 -9.68
CA GLU A 161 12.65 -7.12 -10.04
C GLU A 161 14.06 -6.85 -9.50
N THR A 162 14.61 -5.67 -9.77
CA THR A 162 16.01 -5.31 -9.42
C THR A 162 16.14 -4.79 -8.00
N LYS A 163 15.03 -4.33 -7.39
CA LYS A 163 14.99 -3.62 -6.10
C LYS A 163 15.81 -2.33 -6.10
N GLU A 164 16.07 -1.76 -7.28
CA GLU A 164 16.74 -0.46 -7.42
C GLU A 164 15.75 0.67 -7.19
N ILE A 165 16.26 1.81 -6.71
CA ILE A 165 15.47 3.02 -6.49
C ILE A 165 15.37 3.77 -7.82
N VAL A 166 14.14 3.97 -8.29
CA VAL A 166 13.83 4.64 -9.57
C VAL A 166 13.55 6.12 -9.35
N ALA A 167 12.86 6.46 -8.27
CA ALA A 167 12.50 7.82 -7.90
C ALA A 167 12.47 8.00 -6.39
N HIS A 168 12.56 9.26 -5.96
CA HIS A 168 12.58 9.69 -4.57
C HIS A 168 11.76 10.96 -4.43
N PHE A 169 10.89 10.97 -3.44
CA PHE A 169 10.02 12.07 -3.09
C PHE A 169 10.28 12.44 -1.64
N GLU A 170 10.80 13.64 -1.43
CA GLU A 170 11.15 14.18 -0.13
C GLU A 170 9.88 14.58 0.63
N TYR A 171 9.89 14.34 1.94
CA TYR A 171 8.83 14.78 2.83
C TYR A 171 9.09 16.22 3.30
N GLU A 172 8.51 17.19 2.59
CA GLU A 172 8.64 18.63 2.88
C GLU A 172 7.36 19.42 2.59
N GLU A 173 7.30 20.68 3.03
CA GLU A 173 6.22 21.62 2.68
C GLU A 173 6.09 21.76 1.16
N GLY A 174 4.86 21.66 0.64
CA GLY A 174 4.56 21.66 -0.79
C GLY A 174 4.60 20.27 -1.44
N ALA A 175 4.99 19.21 -0.72
CA ALA A 175 4.94 17.86 -1.27
C ALA A 175 3.50 17.35 -1.39
N LEU A 176 3.20 16.64 -2.49
CA LEU A 176 1.92 15.97 -2.70
C LEU A 176 1.85 14.70 -1.83
N VAL A 177 0.76 14.55 -1.10
CA VAL A 177 0.59 13.46 -0.13
C VAL A 177 -0.79 12.84 -0.17
N THR A 178 -0.86 11.57 0.23
CA THR A 178 -2.10 10.87 0.55
C THR A 178 -2.15 10.53 2.04
N ALA A 179 -3.32 10.71 2.64
CA ALA A 179 -3.60 10.18 3.96
C ALA A 179 -3.90 8.67 3.88
N VAL A 180 -3.11 7.87 4.57
CA VAL A 180 -3.20 6.40 4.53
C VAL A 180 -4.04 5.80 5.65
N ALA A 181 -4.31 6.59 6.69
CA ALA A 181 -5.04 6.19 7.87
C ALA A 181 -5.77 7.38 8.52
N GLY A 182 -6.59 7.09 9.53
CA GLY A 182 -7.38 8.10 10.22
C GLY A 182 -8.69 8.43 9.50
N GLN A 183 -9.30 9.55 9.87
CA GLN A 183 -10.59 9.98 9.33
C GLN A 183 -10.49 10.49 7.89
N HIS A 184 -9.31 11.01 7.53
CA HIS A 184 -9.01 11.57 6.21
C HIS A 184 -8.37 10.57 5.25
N ALA A 185 -8.37 9.27 5.59
CA ALA A 185 -7.78 8.25 4.74
C ALA A 185 -8.40 8.26 3.33
N GLY A 186 -7.54 8.21 2.31
CA GLY A 186 -7.89 8.36 0.89
C GLY A 186 -7.86 9.80 0.38
N HIS A 187 -7.74 10.82 1.25
CA HIS A 187 -7.68 12.21 0.79
C HIS A 187 -6.27 12.56 0.33
N ILE A 188 -6.20 13.19 -0.85
CA ILE A 188 -4.97 13.69 -1.45
C ILE A 188 -4.90 15.21 -1.29
N GLY A 189 -3.70 15.74 -1.09
CA GLY A 189 -3.45 17.17 -1.04
C GLY A 189 -1.96 17.49 -0.90
N GLU A 190 -1.63 18.76 -0.79
CA GLU A 190 -0.26 19.25 -0.63
C GLU A 190 0.01 19.60 0.84
N ILE A 191 1.20 19.33 1.35
CA ILE A 191 1.58 19.73 2.71
C ILE A 191 1.68 21.27 2.77
N ASP A 192 0.92 21.90 3.67
CA ASP A 192 0.99 23.34 3.95
C ASP A 192 1.96 23.64 5.11
N ASP A 193 1.90 22.85 6.19
CA ASP A 193 2.74 23.05 7.39
C ASP A 193 3.00 21.73 8.12
N ILE A 194 4.22 21.57 8.67
CA ILE A 194 4.64 20.43 9.48
C ILE A 194 4.96 20.91 10.91
N ASP A 195 4.02 20.63 11.81
CA ASP A 195 4.12 20.98 13.24
C ASP A 195 4.87 19.91 14.03
N VAL A 196 6.17 20.13 14.23
CA VAL A 196 7.03 19.23 15.02
C VAL A 196 6.80 19.43 16.51
N THR A 197 6.19 18.41 17.15
CA THR A 197 5.94 18.43 18.59
C THR A 197 7.18 17.96 19.35
N LEU A 198 7.80 18.86 20.11
CA LEU A 198 8.93 18.51 20.99
C LEU A 198 8.45 17.62 22.15
N GLY A 199 8.57 16.30 22.03
CA GLY A 199 8.26 15.37 23.11
C GLY A 199 7.85 13.99 22.62
N SER A 200 6.83 13.42 23.27
CA SER A 200 6.23 12.13 22.93
C SER A 200 4.87 12.26 22.24
N GLY A 201 4.47 13.49 21.92
CA GLY A 201 3.29 13.73 21.10
C GLY A 201 3.62 13.47 19.64
N ASP A 202 2.62 13.02 18.89
CA ASP A 202 2.77 12.81 17.45
C ASP A 202 2.99 14.15 16.75
N ASN A 203 3.82 14.16 15.70
CA ASN A 203 3.94 15.31 14.82
C ASN A 203 2.66 15.47 14.00
N THR A 204 2.26 16.71 13.79
CA THR A 204 1.03 17.05 13.07
C THR A 204 1.37 17.64 11.72
N VAL A 205 0.53 17.36 10.72
CA VAL A 205 0.68 17.82 9.34
C VAL A 205 -0.62 18.44 8.91
N THR A 206 -0.54 19.67 8.40
CA THR A 206 -1.65 20.35 7.76
C THR A 206 -1.53 20.13 6.26
N VAL A 207 -2.56 19.55 5.65
CA VAL A 207 -2.62 19.24 4.22
C VAL A 207 -3.69 20.11 3.57
N ALA A 208 -3.31 20.89 2.57
CA ALA A 208 -4.23 21.65 1.73
C ALA A 208 -4.80 20.76 0.62
N SER A 209 -6.11 20.82 0.41
CA SER A 209 -6.81 20.10 -0.65
C SER A 209 -7.96 20.97 -1.16
N ASP A 210 -8.42 20.71 -2.39
CA ASP A 210 -9.48 21.48 -3.05
C ASP A 210 -10.82 21.45 -2.27
N ASP A 211 -11.07 20.36 -1.54
CA ASP A 211 -12.28 20.14 -0.74
C ASP A 211 -12.22 20.72 0.69
N GLY A 212 -11.19 21.53 0.96
CA GLY A 212 -10.91 22.09 2.27
C GLY A 212 -9.92 21.21 3.00
N GLY A 213 -8.72 21.76 3.21
CA GLY A 213 -7.60 21.06 3.86
C GLY A 213 -7.94 20.43 5.20
N TYR A 214 -7.09 19.49 5.63
CA TYR A 214 -7.27 18.71 6.84
C TYR A 214 -5.97 18.64 7.65
N GLU A 215 -6.12 18.30 8.94
CA GLU A 215 -5.01 18.10 9.86
C GLU A 215 -4.93 16.62 10.21
N THR A 216 -3.73 16.03 10.14
CA THR A 216 -3.48 14.63 10.48
C THR A 216 -2.13 14.46 11.18
N VAL A 217 -1.80 13.24 11.59
CA VAL A 217 -0.48 12.92 12.14
C VAL A 217 0.49 12.49 11.04
N GLU A 218 1.77 12.81 11.21
CA GLU A 218 2.87 12.50 10.26
C GLU A 218 2.92 11.02 9.87
N GLU A 219 2.62 10.12 10.81
CA GLU A 219 2.58 8.68 10.55
C GLU A 219 1.59 8.32 9.43
N TYR A 220 0.48 9.06 9.33
CA TYR A 220 -0.62 8.77 8.41
C TYR A 220 -0.44 9.40 7.03
N VAL A 221 0.66 10.11 6.79
CA VAL A 221 0.91 10.79 5.52
C VAL A 221 1.94 10.00 4.72
N VAL A 222 1.68 9.77 3.44
CA VAL A 222 2.67 9.22 2.50
C VAL A 222 2.82 10.19 1.34
N VAL A 223 4.07 10.54 1.01
CA VAL A 223 4.40 11.36 -0.15
C VAL A 223 4.17 10.55 -1.41
N ILE A 224 3.39 11.10 -2.33
CA ILE A 224 3.05 10.48 -3.61
C ILE A 224 3.44 11.41 -4.75
N ASP A 225 3.41 10.87 -5.96
CA ASP A 225 3.61 11.64 -7.19
C ASP A 225 2.28 11.81 -7.92
N GLU A 226 2.24 12.71 -8.90
CA GLU A 226 1.06 13.00 -9.71
C GLU A 226 0.56 11.74 -10.44
N ASN A 227 1.48 10.82 -10.78
CA ASN A 227 1.16 9.52 -11.38
C ASN A 227 0.44 8.53 -10.43
N PHE A 228 0.09 8.95 -9.22
CA PHE A 228 -0.63 8.16 -8.22
C PHE A 228 -2.00 8.77 -7.87
N THR A 229 -2.43 9.84 -8.54
CA THR A 229 -3.76 10.42 -8.36
C THR A 229 -4.78 9.71 -9.26
N ASP A 230 -6.05 9.68 -8.82
CA ASP A 230 -7.14 8.97 -9.49
C ASP A 230 -7.59 9.58 -10.84
N ASP A 231 -6.92 10.63 -11.34
CA ASP A 231 -7.25 11.25 -12.65
C ASP A 231 -7.06 10.29 -13.84
N ASP A 232 -6.33 9.19 -13.68
CA ASP A 232 -6.23 8.13 -14.70
C ASP A 232 -7.45 7.17 -14.72
N ALA A 233 -8.33 7.20 -13.71
CA ALA A 233 -9.49 6.31 -13.62
C ALA A 233 -10.69 6.77 -14.47
N ASP A 234 -10.79 8.07 -14.78
CA ASP A 234 -11.96 8.66 -15.44
C ASP A 234 -11.87 8.74 -16.99
N GLU A 235 -10.71 8.47 -17.61
CA GLU A 235 -10.59 8.49 -19.09
C GLU A 235 -10.96 7.16 -19.78
N ALA A 236 -11.23 6.08 -19.04
CA ALA A 236 -11.59 4.78 -19.64
C ALA A 236 -13.12 4.53 -19.76
N GLY A 237 -13.95 5.55 -19.52
CA GLY A 237 -15.40 5.39 -19.32
C GLY A 237 -16.33 5.99 -20.38
N ASP A 238 -15.83 6.63 -21.44
CA ASP A 238 -16.71 7.21 -22.47
C ASP A 238 -16.19 6.97 -23.91
N SER A 239 -16.42 5.75 -24.41
CA SER A 239 -16.42 5.50 -25.85
C SER A 239 -17.46 4.45 -26.24
N ASP A 240 -18.72 4.80 -26.06
CA ASP A 240 -19.84 4.20 -26.78
C ASP A 240 -20.48 5.26 -27.70
N GLU A 241 -20.04 5.30 -28.97
CA GLU A 241 -20.90 5.74 -30.09
C GLU A 241 -20.55 5.01 -31.41
#